data_AF-A0A2P4P149-F1
#
_entry.id   AF-A0A2P4P149-F1
#
_cell.length_a   1.000
_cell.length_b   1.000
_cell.length_c   1.000
_cell.angle_alpha   90.00
_cell.angle_beta   90.00
_cell.angle_gamma   90.00
#
_symmetry.space_group_name_H-M   'P 1'
#
loop_
_entity.id
_entity.type
_entity.pdbx_description
1 polymer ?
#
loop_
_entity_poly.entity_id
_entity_poly.type
_entity_poly.pdbx_seq_one_letter_code
_entity_poly.pdbx_strand_id
1 'polypeptide(L)'
;MGLCGEVGNEDETKIYGVMPYVAPEVLRGKPYTQAADVYSFGMVMYYIITGKQPFENRAHDSLLALDICNGIRPEIPEIPEIPELKSNLYIDLMKKCWDSDPDKRPNVELIGTILSVLSNESPAEDKKIKK
;
A
#
# COMPACT_ATOMS: atom_id res chain seq x y z
N MET A 1 8.55 1.05 -18.85
CA MET A 1 7.86 0.71 -17.58
C MET A 1 7.97 -0.81 -17.41
N GLY A 2 8.97 -1.28 -16.67
CA GLY A 2 9.19 -2.70 -16.37
C GLY A 2 8.33 -3.14 -15.20
N LEU A 3 7.03 -3.30 -15.44
CA LEU A 3 6.05 -3.69 -14.43
C LEU A 3 6.11 -5.19 -14.09
N CYS A 4 6.69 -5.98 -14.99
CA CYS A 4 6.85 -7.42 -14.85
C CYS A 4 8.17 -7.84 -15.49
N GLY A 5 8.70 -8.98 -15.05
CA GLY A 5 9.83 -9.64 -15.69
C GLY A 5 9.49 -10.12 -17.10
N GLU A 6 10.52 -10.37 -17.90
CA GLU A 6 10.34 -11.00 -19.22
C GLU A 6 9.83 -12.44 -19.04
N VAL A 7 8.94 -12.87 -19.93
CA VAL A 7 8.43 -14.25 -19.93
C VAL A 7 9.60 -15.21 -20.16
N GLY A 8 9.79 -16.14 -19.23
CA GLY A 8 10.90 -17.11 -19.26
C GLY A 8 12.19 -16.63 -18.60
N ASN A 9 12.18 -15.45 -17.97
CA ASN A 9 13.30 -15.00 -17.14
C ASN A 9 13.16 -15.59 -15.72
N GLU A 10 13.98 -16.59 -15.42
CA GLU A 10 14.05 -17.26 -14.11
C GLU A 10 14.98 -16.54 -13.12
N ASP A 11 15.53 -15.37 -13.50
CA ASP A 11 16.42 -14.59 -12.66
C ASP A 11 15.64 -13.87 -11.56
N GLU A 12 15.43 -14.57 -10.44
CA GLU A 12 14.78 -14.06 -9.23
C GLU A 12 15.50 -12.86 -8.60
N THR A 13 16.73 -12.55 -9.05
CA THR A 13 17.53 -11.45 -8.50
C THR A 13 17.16 -10.08 -9.08
N LYS A 14 16.46 -10.04 -10.21
CA LYS A 14 16.10 -8.80 -10.89
C LYS A 14 14.85 -8.20 -10.26
N ILE A 15 14.97 -7.00 -9.69
CA ILE A 15 13.84 -6.29 -9.09
C ILE A 15 13.04 -5.61 -10.20
N TYR A 16 11.75 -5.92 -10.25
CA TYR A 16 10.78 -5.28 -11.14
C TYR A 16 9.75 -4.50 -10.33
N GLY A 17 9.09 -3.54 -10.97
CA GLY A 17 8.03 -2.74 -10.36
C GLY A 17 8.37 -1.26 -10.19
N VAL A 18 7.37 -0.51 -9.72
CA VAL A 18 7.49 0.94 -9.48
C VAL A 18 7.94 1.12 -8.04
N MET A 19 9.15 1.65 -7.86
CA MET A 19 9.90 1.65 -6.59
C MET A 19 9.10 1.98 -5.32
N PRO A 20 8.22 3.00 -5.27
CA PRO A 20 7.45 3.31 -4.06
C PRO A 20 6.50 2.20 -3.61
N TYR A 21 6.12 1.30 -4.52
CA TYR A 21 5.22 0.18 -4.27
C TYR A 21 5.97 -1.12 -3.95
N VAL A 22 7.28 -1.18 -4.18
CA VAL A 22 8.08 -2.39 -3.96
C VAL A 22 8.45 -2.52 -2.49
N ALA A 23 8.19 -3.70 -1.90
CA ALA A 23 8.45 -3.97 -0.50
C ALA A 23 9.96 -3.88 -0.15
N PRO A 24 10.32 -3.42 1.07
CA PRO A 24 11.70 -3.16 1.46
C PRO A 24 12.57 -4.43 1.53
N GLU A 25 11.98 -5.61 1.70
CA GLU A 25 12.69 -6.88 1.59
C GLU A 25 13.02 -7.24 0.13
N VAL A 26 12.10 -6.95 -0.80
CA VAL A 26 12.29 -7.19 -2.23
C VAL A 26 13.33 -6.21 -2.79
N LEU A 27 13.31 -4.94 -2.34
CA LEU A 27 14.36 -3.96 -2.66
C LEU A 27 15.76 -4.38 -2.18
N ARG A 28 15.85 -5.26 -1.17
CA ARG A 28 17.10 -5.85 -0.68
C ARG A 28 17.49 -7.14 -1.40
N GLY A 29 16.74 -7.55 -2.43
CA GLY A 29 16.96 -8.80 -3.15
C GLY A 29 16.58 -10.05 -2.35
N LYS A 30 15.73 -9.94 -1.32
CA LYS A 30 15.12 -11.12 -0.69
C LYS A 30 14.02 -11.68 -1.60
N PRO A 31 13.70 -12.98 -1.47
CA PRO A 31 12.64 -13.60 -2.26
C PRO A 31 11.30 -12.87 -2.14
N TYR A 32 10.59 -12.81 -3.25
CA TYR A 32 9.22 -12.29 -3.27
C TYR A 32 8.29 -13.20 -2.46
N THR A 33 7.37 -12.60 -1.71
CA THR A 33 6.39 -13.33 -0.91
C THR A 33 5.03 -12.64 -0.99
N GLN A 34 3.98 -13.33 -0.54
CA GLN A 34 2.65 -12.73 -0.42
C GLN A 34 2.65 -11.47 0.49
N ALA A 35 3.55 -11.39 1.47
CA ALA A 35 3.69 -10.19 2.30
C ALA A 35 4.14 -8.97 1.48
N ALA A 36 4.88 -9.16 0.38
CA ALA A 36 5.27 -8.08 -0.52
C ALA A 36 4.07 -7.54 -1.33
N ASP A 37 3.12 -8.41 -1.71
CA ASP A 37 1.84 -7.98 -2.28
C ASP A 37 1.05 -7.11 -1.29
N VAL A 38 1.03 -7.50 -0.01
CA VAL A 38 0.35 -6.75 1.05
C VAL A 38 0.98 -5.36 1.25
N TYR A 39 2.31 -5.26 1.19
CA TYR A 39 3.00 -3.97 1.22
C TYR A 39 2.57 -3.07 0.05
N SER A 40 2.59 -3.62 -1.16
CA SER A 40 2.17 -2.93 -2.38
C SER A 40 0.72 -2.44 -2.27
N PHE A 41 -0.15 -3.27 -1.70
CA PHE A 41 -1.53 -2.92 -1.41
C PHE A 41 -1.65 -1.78 -0.41
N GLY A 42 -0.82 -1.73 0.64
CA GLY A 42 -0.75 -0.60 1.57
C GLY A 42 -0.42 0.73 0.87
N MET A 43 0.46 0.70 -0.14
CA MET A 43 0.77 1.88 -0.96
C MET A 43 -0.37 2.28 -1.90
N VAL A 44 -1.16 1.32 -2.37
CA VAL A 44 -2.40 1.60 -3.11
C VAL A 44 -3.45 2.23 -2.18
N MET A 45 -3.61 1.72 -0.96
CA MET A 45 -4.50 2.31 0.04
C MET A 45 -4.13 3.78 0.32
N TYR A 46 -2.83 4.09 0.42
CA TYR A 46 -2.34 5.46 0.54
C TYR A 46 -2.74 6.33 -0.65
N TYR A 47 -2.55 5.82 -1.86
CA TYR A 47 -2.96 6.55 -3.07
C TYR A 47 -4.47 6.83 -3.08
N ILE A 48 -5.30 5.88 -2.65
CA ILE A 48 -6.76 6.04 -2.59
C ILE A 48 -7.15 7.21 -1.67
N ILE A 49 -6.54 7.32 -0.48
CA ILE A 49 -6.94 8.35 0.50
C ILE A 49 -6.32 9.72 0.21
N THR A 50 -5.14 9.77 -0.41
CA THR A 50 -4.42 11.03 -0.65
C THR A 50 -4.62 11.56 -2.07
N GLY A 51 -5.02 10.71 -3.02
CA GLY A 51 -5.01 11.01 -4.45
C GLY A 51 -3.60 11.21 -5.02
N LYS A 52 -2.54 10.91 -4.25
CA LYS A 52 -1.15 11.26 -4.55
C LYS A 52 -0.28 10.01 -4.61
N GLN A 53 0.72 10.05 -5.49
CA GLN A 53 1.68 8.96 -5.59
C GLN A 53 2.53 8.90 -4.31
N PRO A 54 2.81 7.70 -3.76
CA PRO A 54 3.72 7.58 -2.63
C PRO A 54 5.09 8.18 -3.00
N PHE A 55 5.58 9.10 -2.16
CA PHE A 55 6.82 9.84 -2.39
C PHE A 55 6.84 10.73 -3.66
N GLU A 56 5.70 11.29 -4.09
CA GLU A 56 5.60 12.16 -5.28
C GLU A 56 6.63 13.31 -5.34
N ASN A 57 7.11 13.77 -4.18
CA ASN A 57 8.08 14.87 -4.06
C ASN A 57 9.55 14.42 -4.12
N ARG A 58 9.84 13.15 -4.40
CA ARG A 58 11.20 12.59 -4.44
C ARG A 58 11.48 11.91 -5.78
N ALA A 59 12.75 11.96 -6.19
CA ALA A 59 13.21 11.15 -7.32
C ALA A 59 13.09 9.66 -6.97
N HIS A 60 12.57 8.85 -7.90
CA HIS A 60 12.45 7.40 -7.73
C HIS A 60 13.79 6.71 -8.08
N ASP A 61 14.81 7.01 -7.29
CA ASP A 61 16.19 6.58 -7.47
C ASP A 61 16.67 5.63 -6.35
N SER A 62 17.92 5.18 -6.44
CA SER A 62 18.50 4.27 -5.46
C SER A 62 18.56 4.86 -4.04
N LEU A 63 18.55 6.19 -3.88
CA LEU A 63 18.51 6.84 -2.57
C LEU A 63 17.12 6.66 -1.96
N LEU A 64 16.06 6.84 -2.73
CA LEU A 64 14.70 6.56 -2.26
C LEU A 64 14.53 5.09 -1.87
N ALA A 65 15.04 4.16 -2.68
CA ALA A 65 15.00 2.73 -2.35
C ALA A 65 15.72 2.42 -1.02
N LEU A 66 16.88 3.02 -0.79
CA LEU A 66 17.64 2.88 0.45
C LEU A 66 16.86 3.43 1.64
N ASP A 67 16.26 4.61 1.49
CA ASP A 67 15.47 5.23 2.55
C ASP A 67 14.23 4.39 2.90
N ILE A 68 13.54 3.82 1.90
CA ILE A 68 12.39 2.92 2.11
C ILE A 68 12.82 1.70 2.92
N CYS A 69 13.97 1.12 2.58
CA CYS A 69 14.60 0.05 3.34
C CYS A 69 14.91 0.48 4.78
N ASN A 70 15.35 1.72 4.99
CA ASN A 70 15.62 2.29 6.32
C ASN A 70 14.35 2.65 7.11
N GLY A 71 13.17 2.48 6.52
CA GLY A 71 11.90 2.62 7.22
C GLY A 71 11.17 3.94 6.99
N ILE A 72 11.61 4.79 6.05
CA ILE A 72 10.80 5.96 5.71
C ILE A 72 9.46 5.52 5.14
N ARG A 73 8.41 6.30 5.38
CA ARG A 73 7.07 6.10 4.82
C ARG A 73 6.54 7.42 4.27
N PRO A 74 5.62 7.37 3.30
CA PRO A 74 4.97 8.58 2.80
C PRO A 74 4.30 9.34 3.94
N GLU A 75 4.39 10.66 3.90
CA GLU A 75 3.66 11.50 4.84
C GLU A 75 2.16 11.40 4.54
N ILE A 76 1.36 11.17 5.57
CA ILE A 76 -0.10 11.18 5.46
C ILE A 76 -0.52 12.63 5.75
N PRO A 77 -0.97 13.40 4.75
CA PRO A 77 -1.43 14.76 4.99
C PRO A 77 -2.66 14.73 5.92
N GLU A 78 -2.92 15.82 6.64
CA GLU A 78 -4.23 15.99 7.28
C GLU A 78 -5.30 15.93 6.19
N ILE A 79 -6.25 15.00 6.33
CA ILE A 79 -7.36 14.83 5.37
C ILE A 79 -8.57 15.56 5.95
N PRO A 80 -8.87 16.81 5.53
CA PRO A 80 -9.90 17.63 6.15
C PRO A 80 -11.33 17.14 5.88
N GLU A 81 -11.58 16.34 4.84
CA GLU A 81 -12.92 16.19 4.24
C GLU A 81 -13.58 14.80 4.35
N ILE A 82 -12.99 13.81 5.04
CA ILE A 82 -13.59 12.46 5.07
C ILE A 82 -13.81 11.96 6.51
N PRO A 83 -14.95 12.31 7.14
CA PRO A 83 -15.31 11.85 8.50
C PRO A 83 -15.37 10.33 8.65
N GLU A 84 -15.71 9.57 7.61
CA GLU A 84 -15.74 8.10 7.65
C GLU A 84 -14.33 7.47 7.64
N LEU A 85 -13.36 8.11 6.96
CA LEU A 85 -11.94 7.72 6.98
C LEU A 85 -11.19 8.23 8.22
N LYS A 86 -11.82 9.09 9.05
CA LYS A 86 -11.33 9.40 10.40
C LYS A 86 -11.49 8.24 11.37
N SER A 87 -12.19 7.16 10.99
CA SER A 87 -12.04 5.91 11.71
C SER A 87 -10.58 5.47 11.56
N ASN A 88 -9.80 5.62 12.64
CA ASN A 88 -8.38 5.25 12.72
C ASN A 88 -8.10 3.88 12.09
N LEU A 89 -9.10 3.00 12.02
CA LEU A 89 -9.04 1.66 11.45
C LEU A 89 -8.53 1.58 10.00
N TYR A 90 -8.94 2.44 9.06
CA TYR A 90 -8.40 2.37 7.68
C TYR A 90 -6.92 2.75 7.64
N ILE A 91 -6.58 3.86 8.32
CA ILE A 91 -5.20 4.36 8.42
C ILE A 91 -4.33 3.33 9.15
N ASP A 92 -4.82 2.71 10.21
CA ASP A 92 -4.13 1.69 10.97
C ASP A 92 -3.93 0.41 10.13
N LEU A 93 -4.94 0.00 9.37
CA LEU A 93 -4.83 -1.12 8.43
C LEU A 93 -3.77 -0.83 7.37
N MET A 94 -3.86 0.33 6.71
CA MET A 94 -2.86 0.79 5.73
C MET A 94 -1.46 0.78 6.33
N LYS A 95 -1.31 1.29 7.57
CA LYS A 95 -0.03 1.31 8.27
C LYS A 95 0.52 -0.07 8.60
N LYS A 96 -0.36 -1.02 8.94
CA LYS A 96 0.02 -2.42 9.15
C LYS A 96 0.41 -3.10 7.84
N CYS A 97 -0.27 -2.80 6.74
CA CYS A 97 0.05 -3.37 5.43
C CYS A 97 1.46 -3.00 4.95
N TRP A 98 1.92 -1.77 5.20
CA TRP A 98 3.26 -1.32 4.80
C TRP A 98 4.35 -1.44 5.87
N ASP A 99 4.17 -2.29 6.89
CA ASP A 99 5.19 -2.51 7.92
C ASP A 99 6.52 -2.96 7.28
N SER A 100 7.65 -2.49 7.84
CA SER A 100 8.98 -2.88 7.37
C SER A 100 9.24 -4.37 7.58
N ASP A 101 8.63 -4.95 8.61
CA ASP A 101 8.70 -6.36 8.91
C ASP A 101 7.55 -7.10 8.19
N PRO A 102 7.85 -8.00 7.22
CA PRO A 102 6.83 -8.73 6.49
C PRO A 102 5.95 -9.60 7.39
N ASP A 103 6.47 -10.08 8.53
CA ASP A 103 5.72 -10.96 9.44
C ASP A 103 4.68 -10.19 10.27
N LYS A 104 4.79 -8.87 10.35
CA LYS A 104 3.82 -8.01 11.03
C LYS A 104 2.67 -7.59 10.13
N ARG A 105 2.77 -7.85 8.82
CA ARG A 105 1.74 -7.48 7.86
C ARG A 105 0.53 -8.42 8.02
N PRO A 106 -0.70 -7.90 7.89
CA PRO A 106 -1.89 -8.72 7.99
C PRO A 106 -2.01 -9.66 6.79
N ASN A 107 -2.62 -10.83 7.00
CA ASN A 107 -3.00 -11.69 5.89
C ASN A 107 -4.21 -11.11 5.12
N VAL A 108 -4.43 -11.60 3.91
CA VAL A 108 -5.49 -11.10 3.02
C VAL A 108 -6.89 -11.31 3.59
N GLU A 109 -7.12 -12.38 4.35
CA GLU A 109 -8.41 -12.66 4.99
C GLU A 109 -8.77 -11.59 6.04
N LEU A 110 -7.79 -11.19 6.86
CA LEU A 110 -7.96 -10.14 7.86
C LEU A 110 -8.18 -8.78 7.20
N ILE A 111 -7.42 -8.49 6.12
CA ILE A 111 -7.62 -7.27 5.31
C ILE A 111 -9.05 -7.22 4.80
N GLY A 112 -9.53 -8.29 4.15
CA GLY A 112 -10.88 -8.37 3.61
C GLY A 112 -11.96 -8.20 4.69
N THR A 113 -11.75 -8.81 5.85
CA THR A 113 -12.64 -8.65 7.01
C THR A 113 -12.73 -7.19 7.45
N ILE A 114 -11.59 -6.52 7.69
CA ILE A 114 -11.57 -5.13 8.15
C ILE A 114 -12.19 -4.19 7.10
N LEU A 115 -11.87 -4.38 5.81
CA LEU A 115 -12.46 -3.59 4.72
C LEU A 115 -13.98 -3.79 4.65
N SER A 116 -14.48 -5.00 4.87
CA SER A 116 -15.94 -5.25 4.88
C SER A 116 -16.64 -4.50 6.03
N VAL A 117 -16.02 -4.42 7.21
CA VAL A 117 -16.55 -3.66 8.35
C VAL A 117 -16.62 -2.17 7.99
N LEU A 118 -15.54 -1.62 7.43
CA LEU A 118 -15.50 -0.23 6.98
C LEU A 118 -16.58 0.09 5.94
N SER A 119 -16.84 -0.82 4.99
CA SER A 119 -17.91 -0.66 4.01
C SER A 119 -19.32 -0.72 4.63
N ASN A 120 -19.51 -1.48 5.71
CA ASN A 120 -20.80 -1.61 6.39
C ASN A 120 -21.09 -0.46 7.38
N GLU A 121 -20.06 0.26 7.84
CA GLU A 121 -20.19 1.42 8.72
C GLU A 121 -20.47 2.73 7.97
N SER A 122 -20.34 2.74 6.64
CA SER A 122 -20.70 3.90 5.81
C SER A 122 -22.22 4.08 5.83
N PRO A 123 -22.76 5.28 6.14
CA PRO A 123 -24.20 5.50 6.07
C PRO A 123 -24.66 5.22 4.64
N ALA A 124 -25.58 4.28 4.49
CA ALA A 124 -26.16 3.93 3.20
C ALA A 124 -26.60 5.20 2.46
N GLU A 125 -25.91 5.53 1.36
CA GLU A 125 -26.33 6.61 0.47
C GLU A 125 -27.78 6.36 0.03
N ASP A 126 -28.62 7.33 0.38
CA ASP A 126 -30.00 7.58 -0.01
C ASP A 126 -30.73 6.50 -0.84
N LYS A 127 -31.51 5.67 -0.14
CA LYS A 127 -32.81 5.25 -0.67
C LYS A 127 -33.72 6.48 -0.78
N LYS A 128 -33.59 7.30 -1.84
CA LYS A 128 -34.74 8.03 -2.41
C LYS A 128 -34.46 8.74 -3.75
N ILE A 129 -35.34 8.38 -4.69
CA ILE A 129 -35.87 9.15 -5.83
C ILE A 129 -35.12 8.98 -7.15
N LYS A 130 -35.72 8.18 -8.05
CA LYS A 130 -36.19 8.68 -9.35
C LYS A 130 -37.40 7.87 -9.84
N LYS A 131 -38.55 8.53 -9.67
CA LYS A 131 -39.85 8.46 -10.37
C LYS A 131 -40.67 7.17 -10.35
#